data_AF-A0A2S0L9Y6-F1
#
_entry.id   AF-A0A2S0L9Y6-F1
#
_cell.length_a   1.000
_cell.length_b   1.000
_cell.length_c   1.000
_cell.angle_alpha   90.00
_cell.angle_beta   90.00
_cell.angle_gamma   90.00
#
_symmetry.space_group_name_H-M   'P 1'
#
loop_
_entity.id
_entity.type
_entity.pdbx_description
1 polymer ?
#
loop_
_entity_poly.entity_id
_entity_poly.type
_entity_poly.pdbx_seq_one_letter_code
_entity_poly.pdbx_strand_id
1 'polypeptide(L)'
;MKRLLFILLLHITTVLCAQESFNAGKVDAIAYDDSGNYTFYHKLKNGNYRSLDLYFDDEKPIKDTFFNFLSPYWLEDDDEYSEEEILEDNTEMIFTKDISKTSFRDFVGQTYWCETPISSEEEEKGHIICEMVNNHSAVVARIANKIPTYGFGEHIIDTPEDTPCWLTFDEEQYAILVLKLKDHKQIYLFIKENGDLEKIFIPMGEKVVLLDEARYTFRKVTSETYNLKNYRYSSRDFDDYFEVFPKGKKYEILDIFKNKALPGTYDSITRNHIFIITKNKEEVSIYNQFFQKLNCGKVKSARFVNLAVEVENEQGIKYYDSTGKDIPKSALREFNCGTR
;
A
#
# COMPACT_ATOMS: atom_id res chain seq x y z
N MET A 1 8.71 36.23 30.05
CA MET A 1 9.04 34.80 29.88
C MET A 1 7.80 33.97 30.14
N LYS A 2 7.19 33.43 29.08
CA LYS A 2 6.44 32.15 29.07
C LYS A 2 6.30 31.78 27.59
N ARG A 3 7.32 31.03 27.14
CA ARG A 3 7.29 30.24 25.90
C ARG A 3 6.32 29.06 26.10
N LEU A 4 6.01 28.39 24.98
CA LEU A 4 5.21 27.17 24.79
C LEU A 4 3.70 27.45 24.67
N LEU A 5 2.99 27.02 23.62
CA LEU A 5 3.18 25.82 22.81
C LEU A 5 2.69 26.09 21.38
N PHE A 6 3.60 26.08 20.40
CA PHE A 6 3.26 25.98 18.99
C PHE A 6 2.97 24.49 18.72
N ILE A 7 1.69 24.08 18.77
CA ILE A 7 1.32 22.75 18.30
C ILE A 7 1.37 22.80 16.79
N LEU A 8 2.44 22.23 16.24
CA LEU A 8 2.63 21.93 14.83
C LEU A 8 1.57 20.89 14.42
N LEU A 9 0.34 21.34 14.17
CA LEU A 9 -0.68 20.59 13.47
C LEU A 9 -0.29 20.55 11.97
N LEU A 10 0.72 19.74 11.64
CA LEU A 10 0.84 19.21 10.28
C LEU A 10 -0.28 18.18 10.14
N HIS A 11 -1.50 18.69 9.94
CA HIS A 11 -2.60 17.90 9.47
C HIS A 11 -2.20 17.34 8.12
N ILE A 12 -1.86 16.06 8.14
CA ILE A 12 -1.93 15.17 6.99
C ILE A 12 -3.34 15.38 6.45
N THR A 13 -3.49 16.27 5.46
CA THR A 13 -4.67 16.29 4.62
C THR A 13 -4.57 15.01 3.81
N THR A 14 -4.96 13.87 4.41
CA THR A 14 -5.39 12.71 3.63
C THR A 14 -6.59 13.22 2.87
N VAL A 15 -6.31 13.61 1.64
CA VAL A 15 -7.32 14.02 0.71
C VAL A 15 -8.33 12.87 0.63
N LEU A 16 -9.62 13.16 0.85
CA LEU A 16 -10.71 12.19 0.74
C LEU A 16 -10.84 11.76 -0.73
N CYS A 17 -9.90 10.97 -1.20
CA CYS A 17 -10.09 10.08 -2.31
C CYS A 17 -10.88 8.88 -1.79
N ALA A 18 -11.98 8.56 -2.48
CA ALA A 18 -12.80 7.41 -2.14
C ALA A 18 -11.93 6.15 -2.26
N GLN A 19 -12.09 5.25 -1.29
CA GLN A 19 -11.48 3.92 -1.33
C GLN A 19 -12.56 2.95 -1.78
N GLU A 20 -12.20 1.96 -2.61
CA GLU A 20 -13.16 0.94 -3.01
C GLU A 20 -13.64 0.16 -1.80
N SER A 21 -14.94 -0.04 -1.72
CA SER A 21 -15.51 -0.80 -0.63
C SER A 21 -16.66 -1.64 -1.12
N PHE A 22 -16.57 -2.94 -0.89
CA PHE A 22 -17.54 -3.90 -1.34
C PHE A 22 -18.36 -4.42 -0.16
N ASN A 23 -19.66 -4.62 -0.39
CA ASN A 23 -20.56 -5.10 0.65
C ASN A 23 -20.32 -6.59 0.88
N ALA A 24 -19.83 -6.92 2.07
CA ALA A 24 -19.60 -8.28 2.55
C ALA A 24 -20.46 -8.58 3.78
N GLY A 25 -21.60 -7.89 3.94
CA GLY A 25 -22.50 -8.06 5.06
C GLY A 25 -23.16 -9.43 5.16
N LYS A 26 -23.00 -10.30 4.14
CA LYS A 26 -23.42 -11.71 4.20
C LYS A 26 -22.33 -12.67 4.70
N VAL A 27 -21.06 -12.23 4.76
CA VAL A 27 -19.96 -13.04 5.25
C VAL A 27 -20.02 -13.15 6.77
N ASP A 28 -20.09 -14.39 7.26
CA ASP A 28 -20.17 -14.73 8.68
C ASP A 28 -18.87 -15.39 9.19
N ALA A 29 -18.12 -16.06 8.31
CA ALA A 29 -16.82 -16.67 8.63
C ALA A 29 -15.86 -16.69 7.43
N ILE A 30 -14.58 -16.91 7.72
CA ILE A 30 -13.50 -17.14 6.76
C ILE A 30 -12.79 -18.40 7.22
N ALA A 31 -12.79 -19.47 6.43
CA ALA A 31 -11.96 -20.64 6.68
C ALA A 31 -10.64 -20.50 5.93
N TYR A 32 -9.58 -21.08 6.47
CA TYR A 32 -8.28 -21.13 5.80
C TYR A 32 -7.53 -22.42 6.14
N ASP A 33 -6.65 -22.86 5.24
CA ASP A 33 -5.79 -24.02 5.41
C ASP A 33 -4.29 -23.65 5.52
N ASP A 34 -3.45 -24.64 5.81
CA ASP A 34 -2.00 -24.49 5.93
C ASP A 34 -1.28 -24.26 4.59
N SER A 35 -1.99 -24.38 3.46
CA SER A 35 -1.47 -24.08 2.12
C SER A 35 -1.82 -22.65 1.68
N GLY A 36 -2.50 -21.88 2.53
CA GLY A 36 -2.92 -20.51 2.24
C GLY A 36 -4.22 -20.40 1.45
N ASN A 37 -4.92 -21.51 1.21
CA ASN A 37 -6.26 -21.44 0.63
C ASN A 37 -7.21 -20.87 1.68
N TYR A 38 -8.17 -20.06 1.23
CA TYR A 38 -9.20 -19.51 2.08
C TYR A 38 -10.55 -19.57 1.38
N THR A 39 -11.63 -19.54 2.17
CA THR A 39 -12.99 -19.47 1.64
C THR A 39 -13.86 -18.63 2.57
N PHE A 40 -14.67 -17.73 2.00
CA PHE A 40 -15.65 -16.96 2.76
C PHE A 40 -16.92 -17.79 2.93
N TYR A 41 -17.62 -17.65 4.05
CA TYR A 41 -18.84 -18.40 4.32
C TYR A 41 -19.98 -17.51 4.80
N HIS A 42 -21.19 -17.81 4.32
CA HIS A 42 -22.45 -17.27 4.83
C HIS A 42 -23.13 -18.30 5.73
N LYS A 43 -23.55 -17.91 6.93
CA LYS A 43 -24.25 -18.79 7.87
C LYS A 43 -25.76 -18.78 7.63
N LEU A 44 -26.32 -19.96 7.41
CA LEU A 44 -27.73 -20.19 7.20
C LEU A 44 -28.50 -20.32 8.52
N LYS A 45 -29.83 -20.23 8.43
CA LYS A 45 -30.73 -20.33 9.60
C LYS A 45 -30.71 -21.70 10.29
N ASN A 46 -30.43 -22.76 9.53
CA ASN A 46 -30.31 -24.13 10.06
C ASN A 46 -28.98 -24.36 10.81
N GLY A 47 -28.05 -23.40 10.77
CA GLY A 47 -26.75 -23.48 11.43
C GLY A 47 -25.60 -23.87 10.50
N ASN A 48 -25.89 -24.41 9.31
CA ASN A 48 -24.91 -24.73 8.27
C ASN A 48 -24.44 -23.46 7.55
N TYR A 49 -23.49 -23.63 6.63
CA TYR A 49 -22.86 -22.56 5.87
C TYR A 49 -22.88 -22.85 4.38
N ARG A 50 -22.86 -21.80 3.56
CA ARG A 50 -22.56 -21.84 2.13
C ARG A 50 -21.29 -21.07 1.85
N SER A 51 -20.45 -21.59 0.97
CA SER A 51 -19.25 -20.88 0.50
C SER A 51 -19.65 -19.68 -0.35
N LEU A 52 -18.80 -18.66 -0.28
CA LEU A 52 -18.90 -17.42 -1.00
C LEU A 52 -17.56 -17.18 -1.70
N ASP A 53 -17.60 -17.14 -3.02
CA ASP A 53 -16.44 -16.85 -3.83
C ASP A 53 -16.47 -15.40 -4.27
N LEU A 54 -15.36 -14.70 -4.06
CA LEU A 54 -15.18 -13.35 -4.55
C LEU A 54 -14.48 -13.42 -5.91
N TYR A 55 -15.13 -12.89 -6.93
CA TYR A 55 -14.58 -12.75 -8.27
C TYR A 55 -14.52 -11.29 -8.69
N PHE A 56 -13.77 -11.03 -9.75
CA PHE A 56 -13.66 -9.73 -10.38
C PHE A 56 -14.02 -9.85 -11.86
N ASP A 57 -14.93 -9.00 -12.32
CA ASP A 57 -15.17 -8.82 -13.74
C ASP A 57 -14.16 -7.80 -14.30
N ASP A 58 -13.57 -8.14 -15.45
CA ASP A 58 -12.74 -7.22 -16.23
C ASP A 58 -13.62 -6.21 -16.97
N GLU A 59 -13.71 -5.00 -16.44
CA GLU A 59 -14.27 -3.87 -17.17
C GLU A 59 -13.20 -3.26 -18.07
N LYS A 60 -13.12 -3.75 -19.32
CA LYS A 60 -12.19 -3.20 -20.33
C LYS A 60 -12.43 -1.70 -20.53
N PRO A 61 -11.39 -0.85 -20.47
CA PRO A 61 -11.55 0.57 -20.77
C PRO A 61 -11.89 0.81 -22.24
N ILE A 62 -12.32 2.04 -22.52
CA ILE A 62 -12.43 2.57 -23.88
C ILE A 62 -11.05 2.45 -24.55
N LYS A 63 -11.02 1.93 -25.79
CA LYS A 63 -9.86 1.57 -26.63
C LYS A 63 -8.57 2.38 -26.37
N ASP A 64 -7.45 1.66 -26.27
CA ASP A 64 -6.03 2.09 -26.33
C ASP A 64 -5.21 2.02 -25.02
N THR A 65 -5.72 1.41 -23.94
CA THR A 65 -4.94 1.11 -22.72
C THR A 65 -4.98 -0.39 -22.42
N PHE A 66 -3.85 -0.96 -21.96
CA PHE A 66 -3.74 -2.36 -21.49
C PHE A 66 -4.16 -2.52 -20.01
N PHE A 67 -4.61 -1.44 -19.38
CA PHE A 67 -5.06 -1.39 -17.99
C PHE A 67 -6.50 -1.90 -17.88
N ASN A 68 -6.78 -2.89 -17.01
CA ASN A 68 -8.13 -3.38 -16.77
C ASN A 68 -8.68 -2.81 -15.46
N PHE A 69 -9.95 -2.44 -15.46
CA PHE A 69 -10.64 -2.13 -14.21
C PHE A 69 -11.30 -3.39 -13.66
N LEU A 70 -11.26 -3.55 -12.34
CA LEU A 70 -11.86 -4.66 -11.63
C LEU A 70 -13.18 -4.24 -10.99
N SER A 71 -14.20 -5.08 -11.15
CA SER A 71 -15.48 -4.94 -10.45
C SER A 71 -15.75 -6.19 -9.61
N PRO A 72 -15.72 -6.10 -8.26
CA PRO A 72 -15.94 -7.26 -7.40
C PRO A 72 -17.40 -7.73 -7.39
N TYR A 73 -17.61 -9.04 -7.37
CA TYR A 73 -18.92 -9.65 -7.14
C TYR A 73 -18.81 -10.95 -6.35
N TRP A 74 -19.90 -11.32 -5.67
CA TRP A 74 -20.00 -12.59 -4.95
C TRP A 74 -20.70 -13.64 -5.81
N LEU A 75 -20.09 -14.81 -5.94
CA LEU A 75 -20.78 -16.06 -6.25
C LEU A 75 -21.08 -16.79 -4.95
N GLU A 76 -22.20 -17.50 -4.88
CA GLU A 76 -22.57 -18.31 -3.73
C GLU A 76 -22.82 -19.72 -4.21
N ASP A 77 -22.24 -20.68 -3.51
CA ASP A 77 -22.46 -22.09 -3.78
C ASP A 77 -23.84 -22.52 -3.26
N ASP A 78 -24.42 -23.53 -3.89
CA ASP A 78 -25.68 -24.14 -3.49
C ASP A 78 -25.48 -25.20 -2.39
N ASP A 79 -24.27 -25.75 -2.27
CA ASP A 79 -23.94 -26.78 -1.29
C ASP A 79 -23.84 -26.23 0.14
N GLU A 80 -24.39 -26.99 1.09
CA GLU A 80 -24.43 -26.63 2.50
C GLU A 80 -23.47 -27.50 3.32
N TYR A 81 -22.60 -26.83 4.08
CA TYR A 81 -21.59 -27.46 4.91
C TYR A 81 -21.85 -27.17 6.38
N SER A 82 -21.74 -28.19 7.22
CA SER A 82 -21.63 -28.01 8.67
C SER A 82 -20.26 -27.42 9.02
N GLU A 83 -20.13 -26.89 10.24
CA GLU A 83 -18.85 -26.38 10.74
C GLU A 83 -17.78 -27.49 10.83
N GLU A 84 -18.20 -28.72 11.14
CA GLU A 84 -17.32 -29.88 11.24
C GLU A 84 -16.75 -30.25 9.87
N GLU A 85 -17.61 -30.33 8.84
CA GLU A 85 -17.19 -30.60 7.45
C GLU A 85 -16.21 -29.53 6.93
N ILE A 86 -16.43 -28.25 7.23
CA ILE A 86 -15.48 -27.18 6.81
C ILE A 86 -14.11 -27.40 7.46
N LEU A 87 -14.08 -27.78 8.73
CA LEU A 87 -12.85 -27.99 9.50
C LEU A 87 -12.14 -29.32 9.18
N GLU A 88 -12.73 -30.22 8.38
CA GLU A 88 -12.03 -31.41 7.87
C GLU A 88 -10.94 -31.01 6.87
N ASP A 89 -11.19 -29.99 6.06
CA ASP A 89 -10.30 -29.51 5.00
C ASP A 89 -9.57 -28.20 5.35
N ASN A 90 -9.95 -27.53 6.45
CA ASN A 90 -9.39 -26.25 6.86
C ASN A 90 -8.74 -26.30 8.24
N THR A 91 -7.67 -25.54 8.42
CA THR A 91 -6.95 -25.43 9.69
C THR A 91 -7.80 -24.74 10.76
N GLU A 92 -8.49 -23.65 10.40
CA GLU A 92 -9.32 -22.89 11.35
C GLU A 92 -10.36 -22.03 10.60
N MET A 93 -11.43 -21.68 11.32
CA MET A 93 -12.42 -20.70 10.89
C MET A 93 -12.35 -19.43 11.74
N ILE A 94 -12.22 -18.27 11.10
CA ILE A 94 -12.30 -16.95 11.71
C ILE A 94 -13.71 -16.40 11.55
N PHE A 95 -14.45 -16.23 12.66
CA PHE A 95 -15.80 -15.65 12.62
C PHE A 95 -15.76 -14.12 12.59
N THR A 96 -16.60 -13.52 11.74
CA THR A 96 -16.64 -12.05 11.59
C THR A 96 -17.11 -11.33 12.86
N LYS A 97 -17.86 -12.03 13.72
CA LYS A 97 -18.25 -11.54 15.06
C LYS A 97 -17.06 -11.30 16.00
N ASP A 98 -15.91 -11.96 15.75
CA ASP A 98 -14.71 -11.86 16.59
C ASP A 98 -13.69 -10.85 16.02
N ILE A 99 -13.86 -10.43 14.76
CA ILE A 99 -13.05 -9.38 14.11
C ILE A 99 -13.25 -8.04 14.84
N SER A 100 -12.17 -7.28 14.97
CA SER A 100 -12.22 -5.97 15.62
C SER A 100 -12.90 -4.92 14.76
N LYS A 101 -13.64 -4.03 15.42
CA LYS A 101 -14.26 -2.88 14.76
C LYS A 101 -13.21 -1.80 14.52
N THR A 102 -12.74 -1.72 13.28
CA THR A 102 -11.75 -0.74 12.83
C THR A 102 -12.23 -0.04 11.56
N SER A 103 -11.52 1.01 11.19
CA SER A 103 -11.63 1.70 9.93
C SER A 103 -10.30 1.70 9.22
N PHE A 104 -10.31 1.85 7.89
CA PHE A 104 -9.08 1.89 7.12
C PHE A 104 -8.06 2.92 7.64
N ARG A 105 -8.56 4.08 8.12
CA ARG A 105 -7.73 5.17 8.69
C ARG A 105 -6.92 4.76 9.91
N ASP A 106 -7.30 3.70 10.60
CA ASP A 106 -6.55 3.19 11.75
C ASP A 106 -5.23 2.52 11.31
N PHE A 107 -5.11 2.17 10.03
CA PHE A 107 -3.97 1.45 9.45
C PHE A 107 -3.10 2.29 8.52
N VAL A 108 -3.64 3.34 7.88
CA VAL A 108 -2.89 4.16 6.91
C VAL A 108 -1.64 4.78 7.52
N GLY A 109 -0.51 4.59 6.86
CA GLY A 109 0.80 5.09 7.28
C GLY A 109 1.30 4.46 8.58
N GLN A 110 0.73 3.32 8.99
CA GLN A 110 1.24 2.49 10.08
C GLN A 110 1.93 1.27 9.50
N THR A 111 3.11 0.95 10.04
CA THR A 111 3.83 -0.26 9.66
C THR A 111 3.55 -1.37 10.66
N TYR A 112 3.27 -2.56 10.13
CA TYR A 112 3.09 -3.79 10.89
C TYR A 112 4.20 -4.76 10.55
N TRP A 113 4.67 -5.54 11.51
CA TRP A 113 5.67 -6.59 11.30
C TRP A 113 5.18 -7.96 11.75
N CYS A 114 5.65 -9.01 11.09
CA CYS A 114 5.37 -10.38 11.47
C CYS A 114 6.11 -10.72 12.79
N GLU A 115 5.37 -11.27 13.75
CA GLU A 115 5.93 -11.73 15.04
C GLU A 115 6.94 -12.86 14.86
N THR A 116 6.75 -13.69 13.83
CA THR A 116 7.64 -14.79 13.49
C THR A 116 8.81 -14.25 12.65
N PRO A 117 10.05 -14.29 13.15
CA PRO A 117 11.21 -13.94 12.35
C PRO A 117 11.35 -14.93 11.19
N ILE A 118 11.68 -14.42 10.01
CA ILE A 118 12.04 -15.25 8.86
C ILE A 118 13.56 -15.36 8.79
N SER A 119 14.06 -16.57 8.50
CA SER A 119 15.47 -16.74 8.16
C SER A 119 15.66 -16.35 6.69
N SER A 120 16.45 -15.33 6.41
CA SER A 120 16.99 -15.15 5.06
C SER A 120 18.13 -16.14 4.80
N GLU A 121 18.40 -16.46 3.54
CA GLU A 121 19.47 -17.38 3.10
C GLU A 121 20.88 -17.05 3.65
N GLU A 122 21.07 -15.83 4.17
CA GLU A 122 22.30 -15.33 4.76
C GLU A 122 22.17 -15.10 6.28
N GLU A 123 21.92 -16.14 7.10
CA GLU A 123 22.02 -16.22 8.59
C GLU A 123 21.47 -15.06 9.47
N GLU A 124 20.79 -14.07 8.90
CA GLU A 124 20.30 -12.88 9.58
C GLU A 124 18.79 -12.98 9.81
N LYS A 125 18.37 -12.63 11.04
CA LYS A 125 16.95 -12.60 11.41
C LYS A 125 16.27 -11.42 10.72
N GLY A 126 15.40 -11.72 9.76
CA GLY A 126 14.54 -10.75 9.11
C GLY A 126 13.11 -10.78 9.62
N HIS A 127 12.31 -9.81 9.20
CA HIS A 127 10.87 -9.76 9.42
C HIS A 127 10.16 -9.50 8.10
N ILE A 128 8.91 -9.98 7.99
CA ILE A 128 7.99 -9.47 6.97
C ILE A 128 7.33 -8.23 7.55
N ILE A 129 7.23 -7.16 6.76
CA ILE A 129 6.47 -5.96 7.09
C ILE A 129 5.30 -5.80 6.13
N CYS A 130 4.25 -5.17 6.62
CA CYS A 130 3.07 -4.78 5.87
C CYS A 130 2.72 -3.33 6.20
N GLU A 131 2.49 -2.52 5.16
CA GLU A 131 2.09 -1.12 5.32
C GLU A 131 0.94 -0.78 4.35
N MET A 132 -0.12 -0.17 4.88
CA MET A 132 -1.16 0.48 4.05
C MET A 132 -0.70 1.91 3.75
N VAL A 133 -0.08 2.08 2.60
CA VAL A 133 0.72 3.28 2.32
C VAL A 133 -0.12 4.49 1.88
N ASN A 134 -1.32 4.25 1.34
CA ASN A 134 -2.33 5.24 0.98
C ASN A 134 -3.70 4.54 0.89
N ASN A 135 -4.76 5.25 0.45
CA ASN A 135 -6.12 4.71 0.37
C ASN A 135 -6.35 3.58 -0.65
N HIS A 136 -5.38 3.34 -1.52
CA HIS A 136 -5.52 2.49 -2.69
C HIS A 136 -4.55 1.31 -2.68
N SER A 137 -3.41 1.42 -1.99
CA SER A 137 -2.38 0.38 -2.03
C SER A 137 -1.78 0.00 -0.67
N ALA A 138 -1.41 -1.27 -0.58
CA ALA A 138 -0.59 -1.84 0.47
C ALA A 138 0.76 -2.26 -0.10
N VAL A 139 1.77 -2.33 0.76
CA VAL A 139 3.07 -2.93 0.44
C VAL A 139 3.39 -3.98 1.48
N VAL A 140 3.80 -5.15 1.02
CA VAL A 140 4.41 -6.20 1.83
C VAL A 140 5.86 -6.33 1.40
N ALA A 141 6.79 -6.39 2.35
CA ALA A 141 8.21 -6.52 2.04
C ALA A 141 8.92 -7.32 3.12
N ARG A 142 10.06 -7.91 2.79
CA ARG A 142 10.98 -8.46 3.77
C ARG A 142 11.99 -7.40 4.18
N ILE A 143 12.31 -7.36 5.47
CA ILE A 143 13.38 -6.54 6.03
C ILE A 143 14.39 -7.41 6.74
N ALA A 144 15.67 -7.12 6.54
CA ALA A 144 16.76 -7.73 7.29
C ALA A 144 17.79 -6.66 7.65
N ASN A 145 18.46 -6.83 8.79
CA ASN A 145 19.50 -5.92 9.25
C ASN A 145 20.83 -6.22 8.52
N LYS A 146 20.88 -5.84 7.25
CA LYS A 146 22.03 -6.07 6.37
C LYS A 146 22.97 -4.88 6.35
N ILE A 147 24.27 -5.15 6.20
CA ILE A 147 25.21 -4.15 5.71
C ILE A 147 24.88 -3.91 4.23
N PRO A 148 24.63 -2.67 3.77
CA PRO A 148 24.33 -2.40 2.37
C PRO A 148 25.45 -2.92 1.46
N THR A 149 25.15 -3.94 0.65
CA THR A 149 26.02 -4.39 -0.44
C THR A 149 25.41 -3.92 -1.76
N TYR A 150 26.06 -2.96 -2.41
CA TYR A 150 25.73 -2.61 -3.79
C TYR A 150 26.63 -3.42 -4.73
N GLY A 151 26.04 -4.10 -5.71
CA GLY A 151 26.75 -4.95 -6.67
C GLY A 151 27.71 -4.18 -7.58
N PHE A 152 28.77 -4.89 -8.01
CA PHE A 152 30.04 -4.44 -8.62
C PHE A 152 31.07 -3.83 -7.66
N GLY A 153 31.58 -4.66 -6.74
CA GLY A 153 32.94 -4.52 -6.22
C GLY A 153 33.24 -3.36 -5.26
N GLU A 154 32.25 -2.63 -4.76
CA GLU A 154 32.47 -1.59 -3.77
C GLU A 154 31.99 -2.03 -2.39
N HIS A 155 32.97 -2.33 -1.53
CA HIS A 155 32.78 -2.48 -0.10
C HIS A 155 32.53 -1.11 0.56
N ILE A 156 31.52 -1.10 1.45
CA ILE A 156 31.38 -0.31 2.68
C ILE A 156 31.05 1.18 2.51
N ILE A 157 29.78 1.53 2.76
CA ILE A 157 29.50 2.77 3.48
C ILE A 157 29.83 2.47 4.94
N ASP A 158 30.81 3.19 5.51
CA ASP A 158 31.01 3.29 6.96
C ASP A 158 29.77 3.98 7.56
N THR A 159 28.68 3.24 7.73
CA THR A 159 27.67 3.61 8.71
C THR A 159 28.21 3.21 10.07
N PRO A 160 28.21 4.11 11.07
CA PRO A 160 28.79 3.83 12.39
C PRO A 160 28.21 2.53 12.95
N GLU A 161 29.08 1.72 13.57
CA GLU A 161 28.87 0.34 14.05
C GLU A 161 27.60 0.11 14.91
N ASP A 162 26.89 1.17 15.30
CA ASP A 162 25.78 1.15 16.26
C ASP A 162 24.39 1.46 15.67
N THR A 163 24.23 1.71 14.37
CA THR A 163 22.88 1.97 13.78
C THR A 163 22.42 0.83 12.86
N PRO A 164 21.40 0.05 13.26
CA PRO A 164 20.78 -0.96 12.40
C PRO A 164 20.26 -0.31 11.11
N CYS A 165 20.81 -0.71 9.97
CA CYS A 165 20.27 -0.38 8.66
C CYS A 165 19.45 -1.59 8.23
N TRP A 166 18.17 -1.64 8.58
CA TRP A 166 17.36 -2.65 7.91
C TRP A 166 17.18 -2.25 6.45
N LEU A 167 17.25 -3.24 5.57
CA LEU A 167 17.08 -3.07 4.14
C LEU A 167 15.85 -3.86 3.72
N THR A 168 15.05 -3.27 2.83
CA THR A 168 13.92 -3.93 2.17
C THR A 168 14.39 -4.75 0.98
N PHE A 169 13.80 -5.93 0.81
CA PHE A 169 13.90 -6.78 -0.38
C PHE A 169 12.58 -7.56 -0.51
N ASP A 170 12.37 -8.21 -1.65
CA ASP A 170 11.13 -8.92 -2.00
C ASP A 170 9.89 -8.04 -1.75
N GLU A 171 9.93 -6.81 -2.28
CA GLU A 171 8.83 -5.87 -2.15
C GLU A 171 7.72 -6.21 -3.14
N GLU A 172 6.50 -6.35 -2.64
CA GLU A 172 5.30 -6.46 -3.45
C GLU A 172 4.28 -5.40 -3.07
N GLN A 173 3.72 -4.76 -4.08
CA GLN A 173 2.60 -3.83 -3.96
C GLN A 173 1.30 -4.55 -4.32
N TYR A 174 0.22 -4.17 -3.64
CA TYR A 174 -1.13 -4.63 -3.95
C TYR A 174 -2.10 -3.46 -3.96
N ALA A 175 -3.17 -3.59 -4.74
CA ALA A 175 -4.37 -2.78 -4.54
C ALA A 175 -5.15 -3.26 -3.31
N ILE A 176 -5.90 -2.35 -2.69
CA ILE A 176 -6.70 -2.65 -1.51
C ILE A 176 -8.19 -2.60 -1.86
N LEU A 177 -8.90 -3.71 -1.64
CA LEU A 177 -10.36 -3.73 -1.58
C LEU A 177 -10.83 -3.84 -0.12
N VAL A 178 -11.67 -2.90 0.33
CA VAL A 178 -12.28 -2.96 1.67
C VAL A 178 -13.55 -3.80 1.65
N LEU A 179 -13.59 -4.90 2.39
CA LEU A 179 -14.83 -5.62 2.61
C LEU A 179 -15.55 -5.07 3.84
N LYS A 180 -16.76 -4.55 3.62
CA LYS A 180 -17.65 -4.05 4.68
C LYS A 180 -18.49 -5.19 5.24
N LEU A 181 -18.14 -5.65 6.43
CA LEU A 181 -18.84 -6.71 7.16
C LEU A 181 -20.03 -6.14 7.97
N LYS A 182 -20.79 -7.03 8.63
CA LYS A 182 -21.81 -6.65 9.62
C LYS A 182 -21.20 -5.81 10.75
N ASP A 183 -22.05 -5.06 11.46
CA ASP A 183 -21.68 -4.25 12.64
C ASP A 183 -20.60 -3.18 12.40
N HIS A 184 -20.48 -2.74 11.15
CA HIS A 184 -19.48 -1.75 10.69
C HIS A 184 -18.03 -2.21 10.87
N LYS A 185 -17.79 -3.53 10.81
CA LYS A 185 -16.44 -4.11 10.79
C LYS A 185 -15.90 -4.17 9.37
N GLN A 186 -14.59 -4.26 9.24
CA GLN A 186 -13.89 -4.25 7.95
C GLN A 186 -12.73 -5.24 7.96
N ILE A 187 -12.50 -5.85 6.81
CA ILE A 187 -11.24 -6.52 6.47
C ILE A 187 -10.74 -5.95 5.14
N TYR A 188 -9.46 -6.17 4.85
CA TYR A 188 -8.80 -5.58 3.70
C TYR A 188 -8.18 -6.67 2.85
N LEU A 189 -8.53 -6.68 1.58
CA LEU A 189 -8.05 -7.65 0.61
C LEU A 189 -6.93 -7.02 -0.22
N PHE A 190 -5.85 -7.76 -0.40
CA PHE A 190 -4.70 -7.34 -1.21
C PHE A 190 -4.79 -8.05 -2.55
N ILE A 191 -5.01 -7.25 -3.59
CA ILE A 191 -5.33 -7.70 -4.94
C ILE A 191 -4.18 -7.32 -5.87
N LYS A 192 -3.72 -8.27 -6.70
CA LYS A 192 -2.78 -7.99 -7.79
C LYS A 192 -3.45 -7.30 -8.96
N GLU A 193 -2.67 -6.73 -9.86
CA GLU A 193 -3.13 -6.01 -11.05
C GLU A 193 -3.99 -6.85 -12.00
N ASN A 194 -3.81 -8.18 -11.95
CA ASN A 194 -4.60 -9.14 -12.72
C ASN A 194 -5.93 -9.56 -12.05
N GLY A 195 -6.21 -9.05 -10.84
CA GLY A 195 -7.39 -9.41 -10.06
C GLY A 195 -7.23 -10.59 -9.10
N ASP A 196 -6.04 -11.19 -9.02
CA ASP A 196 -5.79 -12.27 -8.07
C ASP A 196 -5.81 -11.73 -6.64
N LEU A 197 -6.60 -12.36 -5.78
CA LEU A 197 -6.58 -12.11 -4.34
C LEU A 197 -5.44 -12.90 -3.71
N GLU A 198 -4.44 -12.18 -3.22
CA GLU A 198 -3.22 -12.78 -2.68
C GLU A 198 -3.26 -12.87 -1.16
N LYS A 199 -3.75 -11.82 -0.49
CA LYS A 199 -3.67 -11.72 0.98
C LYS A 199 -4.92 -11.12 1.60
N ILE A 200 -5.27 -11.59 2.80
CA ILE A 200 -6.38 -11.06 3.61
C ILE A 200 -5.84 -10.50 4.92
N PHE A 201 -6.01 -9.20 5.11
CA PHE A 201 -5.65 -8.49 6.33
C PHE A 201 -6.87 -8.38 7.26
N ILE A 202 -6.81 -9.05 8.42
CA ILE A 202 -7.89 -9.21 9.39
C ILE A 202 -7.51 -8.55 10.73
N PRO A 203 -8.16 -7.44 11.10
CA PRO A 203 -7.93 -6.80 12.40
C PRO A 203 -8.45 -7.63 13.59
N MET A 204 -7.56 -8.01 14.51
CA MET A 204 -7.85 -8.87 15.68
C MET A 204 -7.30 -8.24 16.97
N GLY A 205 -7.86 -7.09 17.36
CA GLY A 205 -7.49 -6.32 18.54
C GLY A 205 -6.19 -5.56 18.32
N GLU A 206 -5.22 -5.77 19.21
CA GLU A 206 -3.87 -5.21 19.10
C GLU A 206 -2.99 -5.94 18.07
N LYS A 207 -3.55 -6.96 17.41
CA LYS A 207 -2.88 -7.79 16.41
C LYS A 207 -3.64 -7.71 15.09
N VAL A 208 -2.91 -8.03 14.03
CA VAL A 208 -3.47 -8.27 12.70
C VAL A 208 -3.16 -9.72 12.34
N VAL A 209 -4.15 -10.43 11.82
CA VAL A 209 -3.92 -11.70 11.13
C VAL A 209 -3.81 -11.38 9.64
N LEU A 210 -2.72 -11.81 9.01
CA LEU A 210 -2.56 -11.77 7.55
C LEU A 210 -2.64 -13.21 7.06
N LEU A 211 -3.66 -13.52 6.26
CA LEU A 211 -3.73 -14.78 5.51
C LEU A 211 -3.00 -14.57 4.18
N ASP A 212 -2.10 -15.47 3.86
CA ASP A 212 -1.21 -15.53 2.68
C ASP A 212 -0.96 -17.03 2.39
N GLU A 213 0.21 -17.44 1.87
CA GLU A 213 0.66 -18.85 1.84
C GLU A 213 0.60 -19.57 3.21
N ALA A 214 0.54 -18.79 4.30
CA ALA A 214 0.30 -19.27 5.65
C ALA A 214 -0.42 -18.19 6.46
N ARG A 215 -0.84 -18.56 7.68
CA ARG A 215 -1.34 -17.57 8.65
C ARG A 215 -0.19 -16.89 9.37
N TYR A 216 -0.11 -15.58 9.21
CA TYR A 216 0.84 -14.75 9.92
C TYR A 216 0.16 -13.86 10.95
N THR A 217 0.82 -13.67 12.09
CA THR A 217 0.39 -12.68 13.08
C THR A 217 1.31 -11.48 13.04
N PHE A 218 0.71 -10.33 12.81
CA PHE A 218 1.37 -9.05 12.71
C PHE A 218 1.07 -8.17 13.93
N ARG A 219 2.05 -7.37 14.33
CA ARG A 219 1.87 -6.29 15.31
C ARG A 219 2.26 -4.95 14.75
N LYS A 220 1.62 -3.90 15.26
CA LYS A 220 2.01 -2.54 14.96
C LYS A 220 3.42 -2.26 15.48
N VAL A 221 4.29 -1.73 14.63
CA VAL A 221 5.62 -1.27 15.02
C VAL A 221 5.47 0.01 15.83
N THR A 222 5.97 0.00 17.07
CA THR A 222 5.89 1.15 18.00
C THR A 222 7.26 1.64 18.46
N SER A 223 8.32 0.88 18.19
CA SER A 223 9.68 1.20 18.63
C SER A 223 10.44 2.04 17.61
N GLU A 224 11.14 3.06 18.10
CA GLU A 224 12.09 3.85 17.31
C GLU A 224 13.32 3.04 16.87
N THR A 225 13.62 1.90 17.49
CA THR A 225 14.70 0.99 17.08
C THR A 225 14.50 0.45 15.66
N TYR A 226 13.25 0.28 15.26
CA TYR A 226 12.85 0.00 13.88
C TYR A 226 12.46 1.33 13.25
N ASN A 227 13.41 2.26 13.13
CA ASN A 227 13.17 3.52 12.45
C ASN A 227 12.98 3.26 10.95
N LEU A 228 11.82 2.67 10.60
CA LEU A 228 11.42 2.23 9.27
C LEU A 228 11.21 3.39 8.28
N LYS A 229 11.56 4.61 8.68
CA LYS A 229 11.42 5.84 7.88
C LYS A 229 12.46 5.98 6.77
N ASN A 230 13.58 5.26 6.85
CA ASN A 230 14.64 5.30 5.83
C ASN A 230 14.48 4.27 4.72
N TYR A 231 13.41 3.48 4.76
CA TYR A 231 13.16 2.36 3.86
C TYR A 231 12.46 2.94 2.66
N ARG A 232 13.15 2.87 1.53
CA ARG A 232 12.64 3.39 0.27
C ARG A 232 12.33 2.20 -0.59
N TYR A 233 11.04 2.00 -0.80
CA TYR A 233 10.50 1.12 -1.80
C TYR A 233 11.11 1.46 -3.17
N SER A 234 11.90 0.53 -3.70
CA SER A 234 12.81 0.79 -4.83
C SER A 234 12.11 0.76 -6.19
N SER A 235 10.92 0.18 -6.24
CA SER A 235 10.17 0.01 -7.49
C SER A 235 8.69 -0.12 -7.16
N ARG A 236 7.95 0.96 -7.39
CA ARG A 236 6.50 0.87 -7.52
C ARG A 236 6.13 0.84 -8.98
N ASP A 237 5.39 -0.19 -9.36
CA ASP A 237 4.77 -0.28 -10.66
C ASP A 237 3.45 0.48 -10.63
N PHE A 238 3.56 1.81 -10.73
CA PHE A 238 2.38 2.69 -10.82
C PHE A 238 1.44 2.22 -11.93
N ASP A 239 2.01 1.80 -13.07
CA ASP A 239 1.29 1.41 -14.28
C ASP A 239 0.40 0.18 -14.08
N ASP A 240 0.71 -0.64 -13.08
CA ASP A 240 -0.03 -1.86 -12.78
C ASP A 240 -1.30 -1.56 -11.99
N TYR A 241 -1.28 -0.50 -11.16
CA TYR A 241 -2.37 -0.22 -10.21
C TYR A 241 -3.11 1.10 -10.44
N PHE A 242 -2.56 2.00 -11.27
CA PHE A 242 -3.10 3.33 -11.49
C PHE A 242 -2.97 3.79 -12.94
N GLU A 243 -4.02 4.46 -13.45
CA GLU A 243 -4.05 4.97 -14.82
C GLU A 243 -4.44 6.45 -14.87
N VAL A 244 -3.85 7.19 -15.82
CA VAL A 244 -4.23 8.57 -16.12
C VAL A 244 -5.36 8.56 -17.14
N PHE A 245 -6.57 8.88 -16.68
CA PHE A 245 -7.77 8.78 -17.50
C PHE A 245 -8.25 10.15 -18.00
N PRO A 246 -8.62 10.29 -19.29
CA PRO A 246 -9.19 11.53 -19.82
C PRO A 246 -10.60 11.77 -19.29
N LYS A 247 -10.88 13.02 -18.93
CA LYS A 247 -12.18 13.52 -18.47
C LYS A 247 -12.52 14.84 -19.16
N GLY A 248 -13.12 14.73 -20.34
CA GLY A 248 -13.35 15.88 -21.21
C GLY A 248 -12.01 16.47 -21.69
N LYS A 249 -11.71 17.71 -21.28
CA LYS A 249 -10.44 18.40 -21.60
C LYS A 249 -9.38 18.32 -20.50
N LYS A 250 -9.64 17.49 -19.49
CA LYS A 250 -8.79 17.33 -18.31
C LYS A 250 -8.47 15.85 -18.10
N TYR A 251 -7.69 15.56 -17.08
CA TYR A 251 -7.24 14.23 -16.70
C TYR A 251 -7.50 13.98 -15.21
N GLU A 252 -7.77 12.74 -14.84
CA GLU A 252 -7.76 12.26 -13.46
C GLU A 252 -6.88 11.02 -13.33
N ILE A 253 -6.49 10.66 -12.11
CA ILE A 253 -5.79 9.39 -11.84
C ILE A 253 -6.80 8.47 -11.19
N LEU A 254 -7.01 7.30 -11.78
CA LEU A 254 -7.88 6.26 -11.26
C LEU A 254 -7.06 5.06 -10.79
N ASP A 255 -7.52 4.36 -9.76
CA ASP A 255 -7.02 3.03 -9.39
C ASP A 255 -7.73 1.93 -10.20
N ILE A 256 -7.31 0.67 -9.99
CA ILE A 256 -7.91 -0.51 -10.66
C ILE A 256 -9.42 -0.67 -10.38
N PHE A 257 -9.96 -0.04 -9.34
CA PHE A 257 -11.38 -0.09 -9.00
C PHE A 257 -12.15 1.18 -9.46
N LYS A 258 -11.55 2.00 -10.34
CA LYS A 258 -12.10 3.28 -10.84
C LYS A 258 -12.26 4.36 -9.78
N ASN A 259 -11.66 4.22 -8.60
CA ASN A 259 -11.63 5.28 -7.62
C ASN A 259 -10.56 6.30 -7.97
N LYS A 260 -10.84 7.56 -7.69
CA LYS A 260 -9.87 8.62 -7.92
C LYS A 260 -8.71 8.50 -6.93
N ALA A 261 -7.48 8.33 -7.40
CA ALA A 261 -6.29 8.36 -6.56
C ALA A 261 -5.91 9.79 -6.10
N LEU A 262 -6.28 10.79 -6.89
CA LEU A 262 -6.21 12.21 -6.54
C LEU A 262 -7.58 12.88 -6.69
N PRO A 263 -7.96 13.86 -5.86
CA PRO A 263 -9.35 14.34 -5.77
C PRO A 263 -9.78 15.13 -7.01
N GLY A 264 -8.80 15.73 -7.70
CA GLY A 264 -9.03 16.75 -8.70
C GLY A 264 -9.11 16.20 -10.11
N THR A 265 -9.39 17.10 -11.04
CA THR A 265 -9.09 16.92 -12.45
C THR A 265 -8.10 17.99 -12.87
N TYR A 266 -7.16 17.62 -13.71
CA TYR A 266 -5.97 18.41 -14.00
C TYR A 266 -5.87 18.65 -15.50
N ASP A 267 -5.33 19.81 -15.87
CA ASP A 267 -5.09 20.14 -17.28
C ASP A 267 -3.96 19.28 -17.84
N SER A 268 -2.99 18.91 -17.00
CA SER A 268 -1.97 17.90 -17.32
C SER A 268 -1.54 17.13 -16.08
N ILE A 269 -1.16 15.88 -16.28
CA ILE A 269 -0.52 15.01 -15.29
C ILE A 269 0.73 14.44 -15.94
N THR A 270 1.87 14.54 -15.25
CA THR A 270 3.14 13.94 -15.67
C THR A 270 3.73 13.21 -14.49
N ARG A 271 4.33 12.03 -14.71
CA ARG A 271 4.80 11.18 -13.61
C ARG A 271 6.06 10.40 -13.98
N ASN A 272 6.75 9.93 -12.94
CA ASN A 272 7.74 8.85 -13.00
C ASN A 272 7.49 7.89 -11.82
N HIS A 273 8.39 6.94 -11.58
CA HIS A 273 8.25 5.97 -10.47
C HIS A 273 8.32 6.58 -9.05
N ILE A 274 8.67 7.88 -8.91
CA ILE A 274 8.86 8.55 -7.61
C ILE A 274 7.86 9.68 -7.38
N PHE A 275 7.51 10.41 -8.43
CA PHE A 275 6.78 11.67 -8.33
C PHE A 275 5.66 11.78 -9.36
N ILE A 276 4.63 12.52 -8.97
CA ILE A 276 3.50 12.93 -9.81
C ILE A 276 3.44 14.44 -9.80
N ILE A 277 3.50 15.07 -10.96
CA ILE A 277 3.33 16.51 -11.15
C ILE A 277 1.97 16.74 -11.81
N THR A 278 1.13 17.54 -11.17
CA THR A 278 -0.18 17.92 -11.71
C THR A 278 -0.23 19.42 -11.97
N LYS A 279 -0.88 19.83 -13.06
CA LYS A 279 -1.16 21.23 -13.36
C LYS A 279 -2.66 21.46 -13.47
N ASN A 280 -3.16 22.49 -12.79
CA ASN A 280 -4.53 22.96 -12.94
C ASN A 280 -4.51 24.49 -13.02
N LYS A 281 -4.75 25.04 -14.22
CA LYS A 281 -4.50 26.44 -14.55
C LYS A 281 -3.04 26.82 -14.26
N GLU A 282 -2.85 27.76 -13.34
CA GLU A 282 -1.52 28.23 -12.89
C GLU A 282 -1.01 27.45 -11.67
N GLU A 283 -1.84 26.60 -11.04
CA GLU A 283 -1.43 25.83 -9.87
C GLU A 283 -0.67 24.56 -10.31
N VAL A 284 0.58 24.45 -9.87
CA VAL A 284 1.39 23.23 -9.98
C VAL A 284 1.47 22.58 -8.61
N SER A 285 1.14 21.30 -8.53
CA SER A 285 1.28 20.49 -7.32
C SER A 285 2.14 19.27 -7.62
N ILE A 286 2.93 18.87 -6.62
CA ILE A 286 3.83 17.72 -6.69
C ILE A 286 3.41 16.75 -5.60
N TYR A 287 3.31 15.48 -5.96
CA TYR A 287 3.04 14.38 -5.05
C TYR A 287 4.16 13.35 -5.18
N ASN A 288 4.42 12.60 -4.12
CA ASN A 288 5.28 11.42 -4.20
C ASN A 288 4.51 10.20 -4.70
N GLN A 289 5.20 9.07 -4.84
CA GLN A 289 4.66 7.76 -5.24
C GLN A 289 3.56 7.21 -4.31
N PHE A 290 3.33 7.84 -3.16
CA PHE A 290 2.28 7.51 -2.19
C PHE A 290 1.07 8.47 -2.28
N PHE A 291 1.00 9.29 -3.33
CA PHE A 291 -0.01 10.36 -3.49
C PHE A 291 0.00 11.42 -2.38
N GLN A 292 1.10 11.55 -1.63
CA GLN A 292 1.25 12.59 -0.61
C GLN A 292 1.75 13.88 -1.27
N LYS A 293 1.02 14.98 -1.08
CA LYS A 293 1.40 16.30 -1.60
C LYS A 293 2.66 16.80 -0.89
N LEU A 294 3.69 17.12 -1.66
CA LEU A 294 4.93 17.67 -1.15
C LEU A 294 4.80 19.17 -0.86
N ASN A 295 5.38 19.63 0.25
CA ASN A 295 5.39 21.03 0.60
C ASN A 295 6.61 21.73 -0.01
N CYS A 296 6.47 22.18 -1.27
CA CYS A 296 7.53 22.82 -2.03
C CYS A 296 7.34 24.35 -2.19
N GLY A 297 6.52 24.98 -1.34
CA GLY A 297 6.14 26.39 -1.47
C GLY A 297 5.16 26.67 -2.63
N LYS A 298 5.11 27.92 -3.12
CA LYS A 298 4.29 28.31 -4.28
C LYS A 298 5.02 27.96 -5.58
N VAL A 299 4.77 26.74 -6.04
CA VAL A 299 5.41 26.20 -7.26
C VAL A 299 4.97 26.96 -8.51
N LYS A 300 5.94 27.47 -9.27
CA LYS A 300 5.76 28.07 -10.60
C LYS A 300 5.94 27.02 -11.69
N SER A 301 6.97 26.19 -11.55
CA SER A 301 7.30 25.10 -12.48
C SER A 301 8.00 23.96 -11.74
N ALA A 302 7.88 22.74 -12.26
CA ALA A 302 8.54 21.56 -11.71
C ALA A 302 8.92 20.59 -12.83
N ARG A 303 10.06 19.91 -12.69
CA ARG A 303 10.51 18.86 -13.61
C ARG A 303 11.27 17.76 -12.88
N PHE A 304 11.22 16.54 -13.40
CA PHE A 304 11.97 15.41 -12.84
C PHE A 304 13.46 15.57 -13.11
N VAL A 305 14.29 15.28 -12.11
CA VAL A 305 15.75 15.27 -12.21
C VAL A 305 16.28 14.09 -11.39
N ASN A 306 16.69 13.02 -12.08
CA ASN A 306 17.15 11.77 -11.46
C ASN A 306 16.15 11.25 -10.41
N LEU A 307 16.59 11.10 -9.15
CA LEU A 307 15.78 10.64 -8.01
C LEU A 307 15.08 11.79 -7.26
N ALA A 308 15.05 13.00 -7.82
CA ALA A 308 14.51 14.21 -7.21
C ALA A 308 13.58 14.96 -8.18
N VAL A 309 12.94 16.00 -7.66
CA VAL A 309 12.19 16.97 -8.44
C VAL A 309 12.82 18.36 -8.30
N GLU A 310 13.16 18.97 -9.42
CA GLU A 310 13.57 20.38 -9.47
C GLU A 310 12.31 21.24 -9.48
N VAL A 311 12.26 22.23 -8.60
CA VAL A 311 11.10 23.08 -8.38
C VAL A 311 11.54 24.53 -8.40
N GLU A 312 10.93 25.32 -9.27
CA GLU A 312 11.02 26.78 -9.22
C GLU A 312 9.86 27.31 -8.38
N ASN A 313 10.18 27.93 -7.25
CA ASN A 313 9.20 28.55 -6.36
C ASN A 313 9.56 30.02 -6.08
N GLU A 314 8.93 30.62 -5.07
CA GLU A 314 9.19 32.00 -4.66
C GLU A 314 10.61 32.23 -4.11
N GLN A 315 11.31 31.18 -3.70
CA GLN A 315 12.69 31.21 -3.17
C GLN A 315 13.75 30.93 -4.24
N GLY A 316 13.34 30.68 -5.50
CA GLY A 316 14.23 30.31 -6.60
C GLY A 316 14.13 28.81 -6.93
N ILE A 317 15.20 28.26 -7.49
CA ILE A 317 15.28 26.85 -7.89
C ILE A 317 15.77 26.01 -6.72
N LYS A 318 15.03 24.96 -6.37
CA LYS A 318 15.35 23.99 -5.31
C LYS A 318 15.13 22.56 -5.80
N TYR A 319 15.71 21.59 -5.10
CA TYR A 319 15.57 20.18 -5.40
C TYR A 319 14.95 19.48 -4.20
N TYR A 320 13.93 18.65 -4.42
CA TYR A 320 13.26 17.92 -3.35
C TYR A 320 13.34 16.42 -3.59
N ASP A 321 13.58 15.66 -2.54
CA ASP A 321 13.48 14.19 -2.59
C ASP A 321 12.02 13.70 -2.44
N SER A 322 11.81 12.37 -2.47
CA SER A 322 10.47 11.75 -2.38
C SER A 322 9.74 12.02 -1.06
N THR A 323 10.45 12.51 -0.04
CA THR A 323 9.87 12.91 1.25
C THR A 323 9.49 14.39 1.29
N GLY A 324 9.83 15.14 0.24
CA GLY A 324 9.66 16.60 0.20
C GLY A 324 10.75 17.36 0.95
N LYS A 325 11.89 16.72 1.25
CA LYS A 325 13.04 17.39 1.87
C LYS A 325 13.86 18.11 0.80
N ASP A 326 14.18 19.37 1.05
CA ASP A 326 15.11 20.17 0.23
C ASP A 326 16.51 19.54 0.30
N ILE A 327 17.09 19.24 -0.85
CA ILE A 327 18.40 18.61 -1.00
C ILE A 327 19.32 19.50 -1.86
N PRO A 328 20.63 19.55 -1.56
CA PRO A 328 21.56 20.30 -2.37
C PRO A 328 21.70 19.67 -3.76
N LYS A 329 21.96 20.49 -4.77
CA LYS A 329 22.22 20.00 -6.14
C LYS A 329 23.31 18.93 -6.21
N SER A 330 24.32 19.00 -5.34
CA SER A 330 25.39 18.00 -5.24
C SER A 330 24.93 16.62 -4.77
N ALA A 331 23.75 16.50 -4.16
CA ALA A 331 23.14 15.23 -3.77
C ALA A 331 22.35 14.56 -4.90
N LEU A 332 22.15 15.25 -6.02
CA LEU A 332 21.60 14.64 -7.22
C LEU A 332 22.66 13.67 -7.75
N ARG A 333 22.47 12.37 -7.52
CA ARG A 333 23.35 11.34 -8.10
C ARG A 333 23.26 11.45 -9.61
N GLU A 334 24.34 11.88 -10.27
CA GLU A 334 24.49 11.75 -11.71
C GLU A 334 24.76 10.27 -12.01
N PHE A 335 23.80 9.57 -12.62
CA PHE A 335 24.11 8.33 -13.29
C PHE A 335 24.94 8.66 -14.54
N ASN A 336 26.24 8.80 -14.37
CA ASN A 336 27.16 8.79 -15.49
C ASN A 336 27.23 7.34 -15.98
N CYS A 337 26.40 6.99 -16.96
CA CYS A 337 26.63 5.81 -17.78
C CYS A 337 27.92 6.05 -18.57
N GLY A 338 29.06 5.74 -17.95
CA GLY A 338 30.37 5.82 -18.57
C GLY A 338 30.66 4.54 -19.31
N THR A 339 30.58 4.58 -20.64
CA THR A 339 31.47 3.76 -21.45
C THR A 339 32.90 4.28 -21.23
N ARG A 340 33.76 3.46 -20.61
CA ARG A 340 35.21 3.59 -20.72
C ARG A 340 35.75 2.42 -21.51
#